data_AF-T0ZRQ4-F1
#
_entry.id   AF-T0ZRQ4-F1
#
_cell.length_a   1.000
_cell.length_b   1.000
_cell.length_c   1.000
_cell.angle_alpha   90.00
_cell.angle_beta   90.00
_cell.angle_gamma   90.00
#
_symmetry.space_group_name_H-M   'P 1'
#
loop_
_entity.id
_entity.type
_entity.pdbx_description
1 polymer ?
#
loop_
_entity_poly.entity_id
_entity_poly.type
_entity_poly.pdbx_seq_one_letter_code
_entity_poly.pdbx_strand_id
1 'polypeptide(L)' 'MDLGEGIRKAMAKLSRATIIDAKTIKEFNKELQKTLISNDVDVALVLKLTNSIESKALKSNPPAGVSPHDYITDIVY' A
#
# COMPACT_ATOMS: atom_id res chain seq x y z
N MET A 1 14.39 12.72 -4.66
CA MET A 1 13.53 11.67 -4.07
C MET A 1 13.93 10.39 -4.76
N ASP A 2 14.78 9.61 -4.11
CA ASP A 2 15.14 8.29 -4.62
C ASP A 2 13.98 7.32 -4.37
N LEU A 3 13.83 6.33 -5.24
CA LEU A 3 12.83 5.27 -5.15
C LEU A 3 12.67 4.70 -3.73
N GLY A 4 13.80 4.38 -3.08
CA GLY A 4 13.82 3.82 -1.74
C GLY A 4 13.27 4.77 -0.66
N GLU A 5 13.48 6.07 -0.83
CA GLU A 5 12.93 7.09 0.08
C GLU A 5 11.42 7.22 -0.10
N GLY A 6 10.93 7.24 -1.34
CA GLY A 6 9.51 7.33 -1.63
C GLY A 6 8.72 6.11 -1.15
N ILE A 7 9.26 4.90 -1.32
CA ILE A 7 8.66 3.67 -0.81
C ILE A 7 8.64 3.66 0.72
N ARG A 8 9.77 4.00 1.38
CA ARG A 8 9.82 4.09 2.85
C ARG A 8 8.81 5.09 3.39
N LYS A 9 8.60 6.21 2.69
CA LYS A 9 7.63 7.23 3.09
C LYS A 9 6.18 6.75 2.96
N ALA A 10 5.85 6.06 1.87
CA ALA A 10 4.54 5.44 1.68
C ALA A 10 4.27 4.36 2.75
N MET A 11 5.27 3.51 3.03
CA MET A 11 5.22 2.49 4.08
C MET A 11 5.06 3.10 5.48
N ALA A 12 5.80 4.17 5.79
CA ALA A 12 5.70 4.86 7.07
C ALA A 12 4.28 5.41 7.30
N LYS A 13 3.62 5.94 6.26
CA LYS A 13 2.22 6.38 6.35
C LYS A 13 1.26 5.22 6.63
N LEU A 14 1.45 4.09 5.95
CA LEU A 14 0.63 2.90 6.18
C LEU A 14 0.81 2.38 7.62
N SER A 15 2.05 2.30 8.09
CA SER A 15 2.39 1.83 9.46
C SER A 15 1.90 2.76 10.57
N ARG A 16 1.74 4.06 10.29
CA ARG A 16 1.26 5.08 11.24
C ARG A 16 -0.26 5.22 11.24
N ALA A 17 -0.96 4.63 10.27
CA ALA A 17 -2.41 4.69 10.23
C ALA A 17 -2.98 3.81 11.35
N THR A 18 -3.64 4.44 12.33
CA THR A 18 -4.29 3.75 13.46
C THR A 18 -5.46 2.86 13.01
N ILE A 19 -6.07 3.21 11.87
CA ILE A 19 -7.14 2.44 11.22
C ILE A 19 -6.76 2.36 9.75
N ILE A 20 -6.63 1.15 9.22
CA ILE A 20 -6.42 0.98 7.78
C ILE A 20 -7.78 0.75 7.14
N ASP A 21 -8.31 1.81 6.54
CA ASP A 21 -9.56 1.84 5.81
C ASP A 21 -9.32 1.93 4.29
N ALA A 22 -10.37 1.74 3.50
CA ALA A 22 -10.30 1.83 2.04
C ALA A 22 -9.70 3.16 1.55
N LYS A 23 -9.90 4.25 2.31
CA LYS A 23 -9.33 5.57 2.00
C LYS A 23 -7.82 5.57 2.16
N THR A 24 -7.30 5.05 3.27
CA THR A 24 -5.86 4.96 3.57
C THR A 24 -5.14 4.14 2.50
N ILE A 25 -5.73 3.02 2.07
CA ILE A 25 -5.14 2.17 1.03
C ILE A 25 -5.11 2.85 -0.33
N LYS A 26 -6.17 3.58 -0.68
CA LYS A 26 -6.22 4.35 -1.92
C LYS A 26 -5.18 5.47 -1.95
N GLU A 27 -4.97 6.14 -0.82
CA GLU A 27 -3.91 7.15 -0.67
C GLU A 27 -2.51 6.55 -0.77
N PHE A 28 -2.27 5.40 -0.12
CA PHE A 28 -1.02 4.65 -0.22
C PHE A 28 -0.72 4.24 -1.67
N ASN A 29 -1.68 3.63 -2.36
CA ASN A 29 -1.53 3.22 -3.75
C ASN A 29 -1.21 4.40 -4.66
N LYS A 30 -1.83 5.56 -4.43
CA LYS A 30 -1.58 6.77 -5.22
C LYS A 30 -0.17 7.31 -5.03
N GLU A 31 0.35 7.31 -3.79
CA GLU A 31 1.74 7.70 -3.53
C GLU A 31 2.75 6.69 -4.08
N LEU A 32 2.44 5.40 -4.00
CA LEU A 32 3.26 4.33 -4.54
C LEU A 32 3.35 4.44 -6.07
N GLN A 33 2.21 4.61 -6.75
CA GLN A 33 2.14 4.83 -8.20
C GLN A 33 2.99 6.03 -8.61
N LYS A 34 2.81 7.18 -7.93
CA LYS A 34 3.57 8.40 -8.23
C LYS A 34 5.07 8.16 -8.06
N THR A 35 5.48 7.49 -6.99
CA THR A 35 6.89 7.21 -6.72
C THR A 35 7.49 6.31 -7.79
N LEU A 36 6.82 5.20 -8.12
CA LEU A 36 7.33 4.22 -9.09
C LEU A 36 7.40 4.81 -10.50
N ILE A 37 6.35 5.51 -10.94
CA ILE A 37 6.30 6.14 -12.28
C ILE A 37 7.34 7.25 -12.39
N SER A 38 7.56 8.05 -11.35
CA SER A 38 8.60 9.09 -11.35
C SER A 38 10.04 8.54 -11.32
N ASN A 39 10.23 7.22 -11.15
CA ASN A 39 11.53 6.55 -11.20
C ASN A 39 11.62 5.61 -12.42
N ASP A 40 10.94 5.94 -13.52
CA ASP A 40 10.97 5.21 -14.80
C ASP A 40 10.55 3.72 -14.73
N VAL A 41 9.70 3.36 -13.76
CA VAL A 41 9.08 2.02 -13.69
C VAL A 41 7.89 1.95 -14.65
N ASP A 42 7.76 0.83 -15.35
CA ASP A 42 6.67 0.57 -16.30
C ASP A 42 5.27 0.73 -15.67
N VAL A 43 4.42 1.54 -16.32
CA VAL A 43 3.07 1.88 -15.81
C VAL A 43 2.17 0.66 -15.70
N ALA A 44 2.27 -0.31 -16.61
CA ALA A 44 1.44 -1.52 -16.57
C ALA A 44 1.87 -2.42 -15.40
N LEU A 45 3.16 -2.52 -15.12
CA LEU A 45 3.69 -3.21 -13.93
C LEU A 45 3.21 -2.54 -12.64
N VAL A 46 3.30 -1.21 -12.57
CA VAL A 46 2.86 -0.42 -11.41
C VAL A 46 1.37 -0.63 -11.14
N LEU A 47 0.53 -0.54 -12.17
CA LEU A 47 -0.91 -0.78 -12.07
C LEU A 47 -1.21 -2.20 -11.58
N LYS A 48 -0.53 -3.20 -12.13
CA LYS A 48 -0.70 -4.60 -11.73
C LYS A 48 -0.37 -4.80 -10.24
N LEU A 49 0.72 -4.19 -9.78
CA LEU A 49 1.14 -4.22 -8.38
C LEU A 49 0.08 -3.57 -7.48
N THR A 50 -0.32 -2.32 -7.78
CA THR A 50 -1.28 -1.60 -6.91
C THR A 50 -2.66 -2.24 -6.89
N ASN A 51 -3.12 -2.80 -8.01
CA ASN A 51 -4.39 -3.53 -8.08
C ASN A 51 -4.34 -4.84 -7.27
N SER A 52 -3.18 -5.50 -7.22
CA SER A 52 -2.99 -6.68 -6.38
C SER A 52 -3.04 -6.32 -4.89
N ILE A 53 -2.37 -5.22 -4.51
CA ILE A 53 -2.38 -4.70 -3.13
C ILE A 53 -3.81 -4.31 -2.72
N GLU A 54 -4.52 -3.55 -3.56
CA GLU A 54 -5.91 -3.14 -3.31
C GLU A 54 -6.85 -4.34 -3.20
N SER A 55 -6.73 -5.31 -4.10
CA SER A 55 -7.55 -6.52 -4.08
C SER A 55 -7.28 -7.36 -2.83
N LYS A 56 -6.01 -7.52 -2.44
CA LYS A 56 -5.67 -8.22 -1.20
C LYS A 56 -6.25 -7.48 -0.02
N ALA A 57 -6.03 -6.18 0.09
CA ALA A 57 -6.42 -5.43 1.27
C ALA A 57 -7.94 -5.16 1.38
N LEU A 58 -8.69 -5.16 0.27
CA LEU A 58 -10.16 -5.08 0.28
C LEU A 58 -10.86 -6.43 0.47
N LYS A 59 -10.29 -7.54 -0.06
CA LYS A 59 -10.79 -8.91 0.22
C LYS A 59 -10.50 -9.34 1.65
N SER A 60 -9.49 -8.69 2.23
CA SER A 60 -9.09 -8.75 3.61
C SER A 60 -10.05 -7.99 4.51
N ASN A 61 -11.27 -8.52 4.70
CA ASN A 61 -11.94 -8.22 5.95
C ASN A 61 -11.09 -8.85 7.06
N PRO A 62 -10.50 -8.07 7.98
CA PRO A 62 -9.78 -8.66 9.11
C PRO A 62 -10.76 -9.62 9.82
N PRO A 63 -10.32 -10.84 10.19
CA PRO A 63 -11.12 -11.72 11.03
C PRO A 63 -11.57 -10.93 12.27
N ALA A 64 -12.81 -11.09 12.72
CA ALA A 64 -13.31 -10.40 13.90
C ALA A 64 -12.34 -10.63 15.07
N GLY A 65 -11.65 -9.58 15.51
CA GLY A 65 -10.66 -9.63 16.59
C GLY A 65 -9.20 -9.42 16.17
N VAL A 66 -8.88 -9.33 14.87
CA VAL A 66 -7.51 -9.00 14.40
C VAL A 66 -7.43 -7.52 14.06
N SER A 67 -6.39 -6.84 14.56
CA SER A 67 -6.13 -5.45 14.20
C SER A 67 -5.88 -5.35 12.69
N PRO A 68 -6.51 -4.41 11.96
CA PRO A 68 -6.23 -4.16 10.55
C PRO A 68 -4.73 -3.95 10.26
N HIS A 69 -3.96 -3.51 11.26
CA HIS A 69 -2.52 -3.24 11.20
C HIS A 69 -1.67 -4.50 11.05
N ASP A 70 -1.91 -5.52 11.89
CA ASP A 70 -1.16 -6.78 11.84
C ASP A 70 -1.42 -7.53 10.54
N TYR A 71 -2.66 -7.49 10.06
CA TYR A 71 -3.05 -8.21 8.86
C TYR A 71 -2.47 -7.61 7.58
N ILE A 72 -2.32 -6.30 7.51
CA ILE A 72 -1.73 -5.63 6.34
C ILE A 72 -0.21 -5.77 6.33
N THR A 73 0.42 -5.84 7.50
CA THR A 73 1.84 -6.18 7.60
C THR A 73 2.10 -7.59 7.03
N ASP A 74 1.22 -8.55 7.34
CA ASP A 74 1.28 -9.94 6.84
C ASP A 74 1.02 -10.07 5.32
N ILE A 75 0.26 -9.15 4.73
CA ILE A 75 -0.01 -9.11 3.28
C ILE A 75 1.16 -8.55 2.47
N VAL A 76 2.00 -7.72 3.11
CA VAL A 76 3.10 -6.97 2.48
C VAL A 76 4.46 -7.66 2.67
N TYR A 77 4.64 -8.45 3.73
CA TYR A 77 5.81 -9.33 3.94
C TYR A 77 5.71 -10.62 3.11
#